data_AF-A0A3D1D4R3-F1
#
_entry.id   AF-A0A3D1D4R3-F1
#
_cell.length_a   1.000
_cell.length_b   1.000
_cell.length_c   1.000
_cell.angle_alpha   90.00
_cell.angle_beta   90.00
_cell.angle_gamma   90.00
#
_symmetry.space_group_name_H-M   'P 1'
#
loop_
_entity.id
_entity.type
_entity.pdbx_description
1 polymer ?
#
loop_
_entity_poly.entity_id
_entity_poly.type
_entity_poly.pdbx_seq_one_letter_code
_entity_poly.pdbx_strand_id
1 'polypeptide(L)'
;MLLDKIDDLLKEVSQLSAKNAEDVERLRIKYLSKKGEISELMDEFRTVAKDKKKEFGMKINELKKLATEKINELRETVETTETGEESLDLTRTPYPIDLGTRHPLTIVKNEIIEIFQRMGFT
;
A
#
# COMPACT_ATOMS: atom_id res chain seq x y z
N MET A 1 28.59 -1.70 -25.58
CA MET A 1 27.63 -1.77 -26.71
C MET A 1 26.22 -1.53 -26.17
N LEU A 2 25.25 -1.15 -27.00
CA LEU A 2 23.87 -0.83 -26.56
C LEU A 2 23.20 -1.98 -25.77
N LEU A 3 23.62 -3.24 -26.01
CA LEU A 3 23.20 -4.43 -25.28
C LEU A 3 23.68 -4.45 -23.82
N ASP A 4 24.92 -4.01 -23.57
CA ASP A 4 25.49 -3.97 -22.22
C ASP A 4 24.74 -2.97 -21.34
N LYS A 5 24.34 -1.82 -21.92
CA LYS A 5 23.51 -0.82 -21.23
C LYS A 5 22.16 -1.38 -20.79
N ILE A 6 21.54 -2.24 -21.62
CA ILE A 6 20.24 -2.86 -21.29
C ILE A 6 20.42 -3.88 -20.17
N ASP A 7 21.47 -4.70 -20.22
CA ASP A 7 21.73 -5.69 -19.18
C ASP A 7 22.13 -5.04 -17.84
N ASP A 8 22.82 -3.88 -17.87
CA ASP A 8 23.12 -3.07 -16.68
C ASP A 8 21.85 -2.46 -16.08
N LEU A 9 20.97 -1.89 -16.90
CA LEU A 9 19.68 -1.36 -16.44
C LEU A 9 18.76 -2.47 -15.90
N LEU A 10 18.82 -3.67 -16.47
CA LEU A 10 18.06 -4.82 -15.97
C LEU A 10 18.54 -5.21 -14.57
N LYS A 11 19.85 -5.17 -14.32
CA LYS A 11 20.42 -5.36 -12.97
C LYS A 11 20.00 -4.25 -12.02
N GLU A 12 20.06 -2.99 -12.45
CA GLU A 12 19.69 -1.84 -11.62
C GLU A 12 18.21 -1.91 -11.20
N VAL A 13 17.31 -2.20 -12.15
CA VAL A 13 15.88 -2.43 -11.90
C VAL A 13 15.65 -3.65 -10.99
N SER A 14 16.45 -4.70 -11.10
CA SER A 14 16.35 -5.87 -10.22
C SER A 14 16.79 -5.59 -8.78
N GLN A 15 17.66 -4.60 -8.56
CA GLN A 15 18.17 -4.21 -7.24
C GLN A 15 17.43 -3.01 -6.64
N LEU A 16 16.47 -2.44 -7.37
CA LEU A 16 15.68 -1.32 -6.90
C LEU A 16 14.91 -1.69 -5.62
N SER A 17 15.10 -0.88 -4.59
CA SER A 17 14.35 -0.90 -3.35
C SER A 17 13.92 0.52 -3.03
N ALA A 18 12.66 0.70 -2.68
CA ALA A 18 12.09 1.97 -2.25
C ALA A 18 11.66 1.85 -0.79
N LYS A 19 11.92 2.89 -0.01
CA LYS A 19 11.54 2.93 1.42
C LYS A 19 10.22 3.68 1.63
N ASN A 20 9.95 4.70 0.81
CA ASN A 20 8.79 5.58 0.95
C ASN A 20 8.00 5.68 -0.35
N ALA A 21 6.74 6.11 -0.26
CA ALA A 21 5.87 6.31 -1.41
C ALA A 21 6.42 7.34 -2.42
N GLU A 22 7.09 8.38 -1.92
CA GLU A 22 7.80 9.36 -2.76
C GLU A 22 8.97 8.74 -3.54
N ASP A 23 9.69 7.79 -2.95
CA ASP A 23 10.79 7.10 -3.63
C ASP A 23 10.25 6.20 -4.75
N VAL A 24 9.13 5.52 -4.52
CA VAL A 24 8.45 4.71 -5.55
C VAL A 24 8.06 5.59 -6.74
N GLU A 25 7.48 6.77 -6.51
CA GLU A 25 7.09 7.66 -7.61
C GLU A 25 8.29 8.28 -8.33
N ARG A 26 9.38 8.61 -7.60
CA ARG A 26 10.65 9.06 -8.23
C ARG A 26 11.22 7.99 -9.16
N LEU A 27 11.21 6.73 -8.72
CA LEU A 27 11.67 5.60 -9.54
C LEU A 27 10.77 5.38 -10.76
N ARG A 28 9.45 5.53 -10.58
CA ARG A 28 8.50 5.50 -11.70
C ARG A 28 8.79 6.58 -12.74
N ILE A 29 9.07 7.80 -12.29
CA ILE A 29 9.39 8.91 -13.18
C ILE A 29 10.74 8.68 -13.88
N LYS A 30 11.77 8.19 -13.18
CA LYS A 30 13.10 7.93 -13.74
C LYS A 30 13.06 6.89 -14.86
N TYR A 31 12.35 5.77 -14.65
CA TYR A 31 12.40 4.64 -15.59
C TYR A 31 11.23 4.61 -16.59
N LEU A 32 9.99 4.87 -16.14
CA LEU A 32 8.76 4.66 -16.93
C LEU A 32 8.16 5.94 -17.53
N SER A 33 8.71 7.12 -17.26
CA SER A 33 8.20 8.37 -17.83
C SER A 33 8.45 8.47 -19.35
N LYS A 34 7.74 9.39 -20.01
CA LYS A 34 7.97 9.74 -21.43
C LYS A 34 9.40 10.23 -21.73
N LYS A 35 10.10 10.73 -20.70
CA LYS A 35 11.53 11.09 -20.75
C LYS A 35 12.39 10.17 -19.89
N GLY A 36 11.87 8.99 -19.56
CA GLY A 36 12.59 8.01 -18.75
C GLY A 36 13.59 7.23 -19.58
N GLU A 37 14.55 6.61 -18.89
CA GLU A 37 15.65 5.86 -19.52
C GLU A 37 15.14 4.74 -20.45
N ILE A 38 14.00 4.12 -20.14
CA ILE A 38 13.37 3.09 -20.99
C ILE A 38 12.81 3.70 -22.29
N SER A 39 12.27 4.92 -22.22
CA SER A 39 11.74 5.61 -23.40
C SER A 39 12.87 6.10 -24.31
N GLU A 40 13.98 6.59 -23.74
CA GLU A 40 15.18 6.97 -24.49
C GLU A 40 15.80 5.77 -25.22
N LEU A 41 15.87 4.61 -24.55
CA LEU A 41 16.29 3.36 -25.19
C LEU A 41 15.37 2.92 -26.34
N MET A 42 14.07 3.19 -26.23
CA MET A 42 13.10 2.92 -27.28
C MET A 42 13.27 3.86 -28.49
N ASP A 43 13.68 5.10 -28.26
CA ASP A 43 13.98 6.07 -29.31
C ASP A 43 15.32 5.75 -30.00
N GLU A 44 16.35 5.36 -29.22
CA GLU A 44 17.63 4.86 -29.77
C GLU A 44 17.43 3.57 -30.59
N PHE A 45 16.51 2.69 -30.18
CA PHE A 45 16.13 1.48 -30.92
C PHE A 45 15.66 1.79 -32.36
N ARG A 46 15.09 2.97 -32.61
CA ARG A 46 14.65 3.38 -33.96
C ARG A 46 15.82 3.45 -34.95
N THR A 47 17.02 3.75 -34.46
CA THR A 47 18.25 3.93 -35.25
C THR A 47 19.08 2.65 -35.50
N VAL A 48 18.72 1.53 -34.86
CA VAL A 48 19.51 0.28 -34.91
C VAL A 48 19.31 -0.49 -36.24
N ALA A 49 20.30 -1.24 -36.71
CA ALA A 49 20.23 -2.06 -37.93
C ALA A 49 19.22 -3.23 -37.82
N LYS A 50 18.55 -3.59 -38.93
CA LYS A 50 17.43 -4.56 -39.00
C LYS A 50 17.74 -5.92 -38.36
N ASP A 51 18.97 -6.42 -38.49
CA ASP A 51 19.34 -7.76 -37.99
C ASP A 51 19.37 -7.85 -36.47
N LYS A 52 19.68 -6.75 -35.77
CA LYS A 52 19.72 -6.71 -34.30
C LYS A 52 18.38 -6.26 -33.69
N LYS A 53 17.46 -5.69 -34.47
CA LYS A 53 16.17 -5.18 -33.94
C LYS A 53 15.32 -6.24 -33.23
N LYS A 54 15.42 -7.51 -33.62
CA LYS A 54 14.61 -8.59 -33.04
C LYS A 54 15.01 -8.89 -31.58
N GLU A 55 16.30 -9.09 -31.34
CA GLU A 55 16.85 -9.37 -30.00
C GLU A 55 16.69 -8.16 -29.07
N PHE A 56 16.96 -6.96 -29.59
CA PHE A 56 16.81 -5.72 -28.83
C PHE A 56 15.35 -5.44 -28.44
N GLY A 57 14.40 -5.64 -29.36
CA GLY A 57 12.98 -5.43 -29.06
C GLY A 57 12.43 -6.39 -28.01
N MET A 58 12.94 -7.63 -27.97
CA MET A 58 12.59 -8.59 -26.91
C MET A 58 13.11 -8.13 -25.55
N LYS A 59 14.41 -7.80 -25.45
CA LYS A 59 15.02 -7.35 -24.19
C LYS A 59 14.40 -6.05 -23.65
N ILE A 60 14.06 -5.08 -24.51
CA ILE A 60 13.43 -3.83 -24.07
C ILE A 60 12.03 -4.08 -23.51
N ASN A 61 11.25 -4.96 -24.15
CA ASN A 61 9.93 -5.32 -23.63
C ASN A 61 10.01 -6.09 -22.31
N GLU A 62 11.01 -6.95 -22.15
CA GLU A 62 11.29 -7.66 -20.90
C GLU A 62 11.67 -6.68 -19.78
N LEU A 63 12.60 -5.76 -20.05
CA LEU A 63 13.00 -4.72 -19.10
C LEU A 63 11.81 -3.86 -18.70
N LYS A 64 10.96 -3.46 -19.66
CA LYS A 64 9.75 -2.69 -19.39
C LYS A 64 8.77 -3.45 -18.48
N LYS A 65 8.55 -4.75 -18.73
CA LYS A 65 7.70 -5.59 -17.88
C LYS A 65 8.26 -5.73 -16.47
N LEU A 66 9.54 -6.08 -16.34
CA LEU A 66 10.20 -6.22 -15.05
C LEU A 66 10.17 -4.91 -14.26
N ALA A 67 10.42 -3.77 -14.90
CA ALA A 67 10.33 -2.47 -14.25
C ALA A 67 8.91 -2.16 -13.77
N THR A 68 7.88 -2.46 -14.56
CA THR A 68 6.49 -2.27 -14.13
C THR A 68 6.09 -3.19 -12.98
N GLU A 69 6.47 -4.47 -13.02
CA GLU A 69 6.18 -5.43 -11.95
C GLU A 69 6.86 -5.01 -10.65
N LYS A 70 8.17 -4.72 -10.70
CA LYS A 70 8.96 -4.28 -9.54
C LYS A 70 8.38 -3.03 -8.88
N ILE A 71 7.99 -2.03 -9.68
CA ILE A 71 7.44 -0.77 -9.16
C ILE A 71 6.05 -0.99 -8.54
N ASN A 72 5.23 -1.87 -9.13
CA ASN A 72 3.94 -2.23 -8.55
C ASN A 72 4.11 -3.00 -7.24
N GLU A 73 5.02 -3.98 -7.18
CA GLU A 73 5.37 -4.70 -5.94
C GLU A 73 5.84 -3.72 -4.85
N LEU A 74 6.76 -2.81 -5.18
CA LEU A 74 7.24 -1.80 -4.24
C LEU A 74 6.10 -0.90 -3.74
N ARG A 75 5.18 -0.51 -4.61
CA ARG A 75 4.01 0.29 -4.23
C ARG A 75 3.11 -0.47 -3.25
N GLU A 76 2.80 -1.74 -3.51
CA GLU A 76 1.98 -2.56 -2.60
C GLU A 76 2.67 -2.75 -1.25
N THR A 77 3.99 -2.97 -1.23
CA THR A 77 4.74 -3.12 0.03
C THR A 77 4.69 -1.84 0.87
N VAL A 78 4.84 -0.67 0.25
CA VAL A 78 4.81 0.62 0.94
C VAL A 78 3.41 0.94 1.47
N GLU A 79 2.35 0.74 0.67
CA GLU A 79 0.95 0.90 1.11
C GLU A 79 0.63 0.00 2.32
N THR A 80 1.19 -1.21 2.35
CA THR A 80 0.99 -2.16 3.46
C THR A 80 1.76 -1.73 4.73
N THR A 81 2.93 -1.11 4.58
CA THR A 81 3.71 -0.65 5.74
C THR A 81 3.17 0.61 6.39
N GLU A 82 2.49 1.50 5.66
CA GLU A 82 1.88 2.71 6.25
C GLU A 82 0.73 2.41 7.22
N THR A 83 0.15 1.20 7.15
CA THR A 83 -0.91 0.74 8.07
C THR A 83 -0.39 -0.12 9.23
N GLY A 84 0.91 -0.37 9.29
CA GLY A 84 1.53 -1.20 10.31
C GLY A 84 2.22 -0.36 11.38
N GLU A 85 1.92 -0.67 12.65
CA GLU A 85 2.70 -0.34 13.86
C GLU A 85 2.32 0.90 14.68
N GLU A 86 1.04 1.24 14.77
CA GLU A 86 0.55 1.69 16.08
C GLU A 86 0.08 0.46 16.88
N SER A 87 0.97 -0.06 17.73
CA SER A 87 0.61 -1.02 18.78
C SER A 87 -0.28 -0.32 19.81
N LEU A 88 -1.53 -0.08 19.43
CA LEU A 88 -2.53 0.52 20.30
C LEU A 88 -3.03 -0.56 21.25
N ASP A 89 -2.76 -0.39 22.53
CA ASP A 89 -3.29 -1.25 23.58
C ASP A 89 -4.82 -1.11 23.68
N LEU A 90 -5.53 -2.08 23.09
CA LEU A 90 -7.00 -2.15 23.09
C LEU A 90 -7.59 -2.45 24.47
N THR A 91 -6.77 -2.87 25.45
CA THR A 91 -7.24 -3.15 26.82
C THR A 91 -7.24 -1.92 27.72
N ARG A 92 -6.64 -0.82 27.26
CA ARG A 92 -6.56 0.43 28.01
C ARG A 92 -7.96 0.99 28.28
N THR A 93 -8.22 1.30 29.55
CA THR A 93 -9.49 1.90 29.97
C THR A 93 -9.68 3.27 29.30
N PRO A 94 -10.89 3.57 28.79
CA PRO A 94 -11.20 4.90 28.28
C PRO A 94 -11.15 5.93 29.41
N TYR A 95 -11.14 7.22 29.02
CA TYR A 95 -11.32 8.31 29.98
C TYR A 95 -12.60 8.09 30.79
N PRO A 96 -12.59 8.29 32.13
CA PRO A 96 -13.76 8.02 32.96
C PRO A 96 -14.94 8.88 32.50
N ILE A 97 -16.02 8.22 32.11
CA ILE A 97 -17.32 8.84 31.85
C ILE A 97 -18.22 8.40 32.99
N ASP A 98 -18.62 9.34 33.84
CA ASP A 98 -19.48 9.04 34.97
C ASP A 98 -20.87 8.59 34.48
N LEU A 99 -21.25 7.37 34.85
CA LEU A 99 -22.61 6.89 34.68
C LEU A 99 -23.48 7.39 35.83
N GLY A 100 -24.65 7.95 35.51
CA GLY A 100 -25.64 8.29 36.53
C GLY A 100 -26.20 7.03 37.20
N THR A 101 -26.45 7.09 38.50
CA THR A 101 -27.05 6.00 39.28
C THR A 101 -28.49 6.30 39.67
N ARG A 102 -29.34 5.27 39.76
CA ARG A 102 -30.69 5.40 40.32
C ARG A 102 -30.63 5.49 41.84
N HIS A 103 -31.52 6.28 42.44
CA HIS A 103 -31.64 6.37 43.89
C HIS A 103 -32.10 5.01 44.48
N PRO A 104 -31.55 4.54 45.62
CA PRO A 104 -31.93 3.25 46.21
C PRO A 104 -33.43 3.07 46.45
N LEU A 105 -34.11 4.13 46.91
CA LEU A 105 -35.57 4.11 47.08
C LEU A 105 -36.31 3.88 45.75
N THR A 106 -35.80 4.38 44.63
CA THR A 106 -36.38 4.16 43.31
C THR A 106 -36.19 2.72 42.86
N ILE A 107 -35.04 2.10 43.20
CA ILE A 107 -34.78 0.69 42.91
C ILE A 107 -35.79 -0.18 43.66
N VAL A 108 -35.92 0.01 44.97
CA VAL A 108 -36.87 -0.75 45.82
C VAL A 108 -38.31 -0.50 45.38
N LYS A 109 -38.68 0.75 45.08
CA LYS A 109 -40.02 1.07 44.58
C LYS A 109 -40.32 0.32 43.28
N ASN A 110 -39.39 0.31 42.33
CA ASN A 110 -39.58 -0.37 41.05
C ASN A 110 -39.64 -1.88 41.21
N GLU A 111 -38.85 -2.46 42.11
CA GLU A 111 -38.90 -3.89 42.44
C GLU A 111 -40.28 -4.27 43.01
N ILE A 112 -40.82 -3.48 43.93
CA ILE A 112 -42.19 -3.67 44.46
C ILE A 112 -43.20 -3.58 43.32
N ILE A 113 -43.13 -2.54 42.49
CA ILE A 113 -44.05 -2.36 41.34
C ILE A 113 -43.98 -3.57 40.40
N GLU A 114 -42.77 -4.07 40.09
CA GLU A 114 -42.58 -5.22 39.21
C GLU A 114 -43.25 -6.48 39.76
N ILE A 115 -43.18 -6.72 41.08
CA ILE A 115 -43.85 -7.85 41.74
C ILE A 115 -45.37 -7.75 41.56
N PHE A 116 -45.96 -6.59 41.81
CA PHE A 116 -47.42 -6.39 41.68
C PHE A 116 -47.88 -6.40 40.23
N GLN A 117 -47.09 -5.88 39.29
CA GLN A 117 -47.35 -5.97 37.86
C GLN A 117 -47.45 -7.43 37.39
N ARG A 118 -46.56 -8.31 37.87
CA ARG A 118 -46.63 -9.76 37.57
C ARG A 118 -47.90 -10.42 38.11
N MET A 119 -48.53 -9.84 39.13
CA MET A 119 -49.80 -10.32 39.70
C MET A 119 -51.03 -9.72 39.00
N GLY A 120 -50.85 -8.89 37.96
CA GLY A 120 -51.94 -8.31 37.18
C GLY A 120 -52.44 -6.96 37.71
N PHE A 121 -51.71 -6.31 38.61
CA PHE A 121 -52.00 -4.95 39.06
C PHE A 121 -51.33 -3.93 38.13
N THR A 122 -52.06 -2.91 37.69
CA THR A 122 -51.59 -1.84 36.77
C THR A 122 -51.69 -0.47 37.40
#